data_AF-A0A6G1YVG2-F1
#
_entry.id   AF-A0A6G1YVG2-F1
#
_cell.length_a   1.000
_cell.length_b   1.000
_cell.length_c   1.000
_cell.angle_alpha   90.00
_cell.angle_beta   90.00
_cell.angle_gamma   90.00
#
_symmetry.space_group_name_H-M   'P 1'
#
loop_
_entity.id
_entity.type
_entity.pdbx_description
1 polymer ?
#
loop_
_entity_poly.entity_id
_entity_poly.type
_entity_poly.pdbx_seq_one_letter_code
_entity_poly.pdbx_strand_id
1 'polypeptide(L)'
;MDNNEGTELGNQNEETRKIQFTGGSSYIVSLPKKWIQDLKLKQGDLVVIARQGHSILQIAPISKRISKEQREATIEVTKDNSPYFLARKLISLYFLGFNIINISQKDGGRLSSEQREVMKDVVRRVLMGTEIIADSATSITLQVLINLLELSVDAAFKRMLLIAKSMHRDAILSLRENNIELAKEILKSDDEVDRFSFYIVRQLNIAIKNEHLLKEIGLDDSRNCLGYRLIAKSTERIADHAGLIAKDIIEMERPLNKDIIEKIAEMSNFALEVLDEACLSIFKRDYDSADLAIEKSRGIDDLEKGIIRVASKLRDINEIYRIKIITENIRRVAEYASDIAEIVLNMTVQQKLRKG
;
A
#
# COMPACT_ATOMS: atom_id res chain seq x y z
N MET A 1 56.97 -25.40 -11.97
CA MET A 1 56.96 -24.48 -10.82
C MET A 1 56.98 -23.10 -11.45
N ASP A 2 55.88 -22.40 -11.66
CA ASP A 2 54.64 -22.37 -10.89
C ASP A 2 53.39 -22.38 -11.77
N ASN A 3 52.42 -23.18 -11.34
CA ASN A 3 51.04 -23.15 -11.77
C ASN A 3 50.39 -21.91 -11.20
N ASN A 4 49.71 -21.12 -12.04
CA ASN A 4 48.70 -20.19 -11.59
C ASN A 4 47.40 -20.52 -12.31
N GLU A 5 46.73 -21.57 -11.84
CA GLU A 5 45.34 -21.89 -12.18
C GLU A 5 44.46 -20.85 -11.49
N GLY A 6 44.15 -19.77 -12.21
CA GLY A 6 43.09 -18.85 -11.86
C GLY A 6 41.74 -19.53 -12.09
N THR A 7 41.05 -19.83 -10.99
CA THR A 7 39.69 -20.35 -10.93
C THR A 7 38.69 -19.33 -11.48
N GLU A 8 38.33 -19.44 -12.76
CA GLU A 8 37.09 -18.85 -13.28
C GLU A 8 35.91 -19.74 -12.86
N LEU A 9 35.32 -19.44 -11.70
CA LEU A 9 33.94 -19.83 -11.39
C LEU A 9 33.01 -18.97 -12.24
N GLY A 10 32.95 -19.28 -13.54
CA GLY A 10 31.97 -18.70 -14.46
C GLY A 10 30.56 -19.09 -14.02
N ASN A 11 29.72 -18.09 -13.81
CA ASN A 11 28.29 -18.26 -13.52
C ASN A 11 27.69 -19.18 -14.60
N GLN A 12 27.15 -20.35 -14.24
CA GLN A 12 26.67 -21.37 -15.19
C GLN A 12 25.51 -20.91 -16.12
N ASN A 13 25.05 -19.67 -15.99
CA ASN A 13 24.00 -19.05 -16.78
C ASN A 13 24.47 -17.87 -17.64
N GLU A 14 25.78 -17.57 -17.68
CA GLU A 14 26.31 -16.45 -18.45
C GLU A 14 27.09 -16.94 -19.67
N GLU A 15 26.69 -16.47 -20.86
CA GLU A 15 27.37 -16.75 -22.12
C GLU A 15 27.71 -15.43 -22.83
N THR A 16 28.98 -15.21 -23.14
CA THR A 16 29.42 -14.02 -23.88
C THR A 16 29.27 -14.22 -25.39
N ARG A 17 28.81 -13.18 -26.09
CA ARG A 17 28.68 -13.15 -27.54
C ARG A 17 29.24 -11.85 -28.11
N LYS A 18 29.88 -11.94 -29.28
CA LYS A 18 30.34 -10.76 -30.01
C LYS A 18 29.16 -10.12 -30.73
N ILE A 19 29.09 -8.80 -30.66
CA ILE A 19 28.22 -7.99 -31.53
C ILE A 19 28.83 -8.02 -32.93
N GLN A 20 28.01 -8.31 -33.95
CA GLN A 20 28.42 -8.32 -35.35
C GLN A 20 27.66 -7.24 -36.11
N PHE A 21 28.36 -6.50 -36.95
CA PHE A 21 27.73 -5.50 -37.82
C PHE A 21 27.27 -6.14 -39.13
N THR A 22 26.03 -5.90 -39.54
CA THR A 22 25.45 -6.50 -40.75
C THR A 22 24.45 -5.56 -41.42
N GLY A 23 24.31 -5.67 -42.74
CA GLY A 23 23.30 -4.94 -43.52
C GLY A 23 23.44 -3.42 -43.54
N GLY A 24 24.65 -2.88 -43.30
CA GLY A 24 24.97 -1.45 -43.43
C GLY A 24 24.43 -0.52 -42.34
N SER A 25 23.43 -0.94 -41.56
CA SER A 25 22.81 -0.10 -40.52
C SER A 25 22.37 -0.85 -39.27
N SER A 26 22.72 -2.14 -39.11
CA SER A 26 22.25 -2.96 -38.00
C SER A 26 23.34 -3.80 -37.35
N TYR A 27 23.12 -4.14 -36.09
CA TYR A 27 23.99 -5.02 -35.32
C TYR A 27 23.21 -6.28 -34.92
N ILE A 28 23.87 -7.42 -34.92
CA ILE A 28 23.31 -8.70 -34.50
C ILE A 28 24.12 -9.33 -33.37
N VAL A 29 23.43 -10.06 -32.50
CA VAL A 29 24.00 -10.91 -31.46
C VAL A 29 23.33 -12.27 -31.57
N SER A 30 24.10 -13.35 -31.53
CA SER A 30 23.55 -14.71 -31.57
C SER A 30 22.94 -15.09 -30.22
N LEU A 31 21.70 -15.58 -30.24
CA LEU A 31 21.00 -16.01 -29.02
C LEU A 31 21.55 -17.36 -28.51
N PRO A 32 21.52 -17.63 -27.20
CA PRO A 32 21.95 -18.92 -26.64
C PRO A 32 21.13 -20.09 -27.20
N LYS A 33 21.81 -21.14 -27.68
CA LYS A 33 21.15 -22.30 -28.30
C LYS A 33 20.21 -23.02 -27.34
N LYS A 34 20.63 -23.13 -26.06
CA LYS A 34 19.83 -23.76 -25.00
C LYS A 34 18.51 -23.00 -24.77
N TRP A 35 18.56 -21.66 -24.71
CA TRP A 35 17.38 -20.81 -24.59
C TRP A 35 16.39 -20.98 -25.76
N ILE A 36 16.91 -21.05 -26.99
CA ILE A 36 16.10 -21.34 -28.19
C ILE A 36 15.40 -22.70 -28.08
N GLN A 37 16.12 -23.73 -27.61
CA GLN A 37 15.59 -25.09 -27.45
C GLN A 37 14.54 -25.18 -26.33
N ASP A 38 14.81 -24.59 -25.17
CA ASP A 38 13.92 -24.60 -24.01
C ASP A 38 12.57 -23.93 -24.33
N LEU A 39 12.61 -22.85 -25.11
CA LEU A 39 11.41 -22.14 -25.57
C LEU A 39 10.83 -22.69 -26.87
N LYS A 40 11.44 -23.73 -27.46
CA LYS A 40 11.04 -24.36 -28.73
C LYS A 40 10.91 -23.37 -29.89
N LEU A 41 11.75 -22.34 -29.90
CA LEU A 41 11.78 -21.33 -30.96
C LEU A 41 12.46 -21.87 -32.22
N LYS A 42 12.05 -21.35 -33.37
CA LYS A 42 12.56 -21.71 -34.69
C LYS A 42 12.98 -20.45 -35.46
N GLN A 43 13.79 -20.67 -36.49
CA GLN A 43 14.14 -19.60 -37.43
C GLN A 43 12.85 -19.00 -38.03
N GLY A 44 12.77 -17.68 -38.02
CA GLY A 44 11.58 -16.93 -38.47
C GLY A 44 10.64 -16.52 -37.34
N ASP A 45 10.78 -17.10 -36.13
CA ASP A 45 9.99 -16.65 -34.98
C ASP A 45 10.40 -15.23 -34.57
N LEU A 46 9.39 -14.41 -34.26
CA LEU A 46 9.59 -13.03 -33.85
C LEU A 46 9.88 -12.92 -32.35
N VAL A 47 10.89 -12.12 -32.02
CA VAL A 47 11.22 -11.73 -30.65
C VAL A 47 11.09 -10.21 -30.50
N VAL A 48 10.63 -9.77 -29.33
CA VAL A 48 10.67 -8.37 -28.91
C VAL A 48 11.99 -8.13 -28.23
N ILE A 49 12.63 -7.01 -28.57
CA ILE A 49 13.79 -6.47 -27.87
C ILE A 49 13.33 -5.20 -27.17
N ALA A 50 13.30 -5.21 -25.85
CA ALA A 50 12.93 -4.08 -25.02
C ALA A 50 14.14 -3.59 -24.23
N ARG A 51 14.28 -2.28 -24.05
CA ARG A 51 15.34 -1.72 -23.21
C ARG A 51 14.87 -1.68 -21.76
N GLN A 52 15.69 -2.20 -20.85
CA GLN A 52 15.50 -2.11 -19.40
C GLN A 52 16.60 -1.18 -18.84
N GLY A 53 16.21 -0.02 -18.30
CA GLY A 53 17.14 1.03 -17.90
C GLY A 53 18.05 1.55 -19.03
N HIS A 54 19.31 1.86 -18.71
CA HIS A 54 20.26 2.44 -19.68
C HIS A 54 21.13 1.41 -20.41
N SER A 55 21.46 0.28 -19.80
CA SER A 55 22.48 -0.65 -20.31
C SER A 55 21.96 -2.05 -20.68
N ILE A 56 20.71 -2.39 -20.35
CA ILE A 56 20.20 -3.75 -20.49
C ILE A 56 19.18 -3.82 -21.64
N LEU A 57 19.32 -4.83 -22.49
CA LEU A 57 18.30 -5.22 -23.46
C LEU A 57 17.69 -6.55 -23.02
N GLN A 58 16.38 -6.60 -22.88
CA GLN A 58 15.60 -7.79 -22.61
C GLN A 58 15.02 -8.33 -23.93
N ILE A 59 15.21 -9.63 -24.18
CA ILE A 59 14.70 -10.31 -25.37
C ILE A 59 13.67 -11.34 -24.96
N ALA A 60 12.48 -11.31 -25.57
CA ALA A 60 11.39 -12.24 -25.28
C ALA A 60 10.62 -12.62 -26.56
N PRO A 61 10.11 -13.85 -26.70
CA PRO A 61 9.27 -14.23 -27.84
C PRO A 61 7.97 -13.44 -27.90
N ILE A 62 7.50 -13.04 -29.09
CA ILE A 62 6.20 -12.38 -29.26
C ILE A 62 5.04 -13.26 -28.78
N SER A 63 5.09 -14.57 -29.02
CA SER A 63 4.08 -15.53 -28.56
C SER A 63 3.99 -15.63 -27.03
N LYS A 64 5.06 -15.20 -26.35
CA LYS A 64 5.18 -15.10 -24.89
C LYS A 64 5.21 -13.64 -24.44
N ARG A 65 4.81 -12.67 -25.28
CA ARG A 65 4.21 -11.45 -24.73
C ARG A 65 3.15 -12.00 -23.81
N ILE A 66 3.35 -11.77 -22.51
CA ILE A 66 2.26 -11.70 -21.56
C ILE A 66 1.21 -10.98 -22.37
N SER A 67 0.14 -11.69 -22.74
CA SER A 67 -0.87 -11.09 -23.58
C SER A 67 -1.32 -9.82 -22.84
N LYS A 68 -2.13 -8.97 -23.46
CA LYS A 68 -3.02 -8.16 -22.62
C LYS A 68 -3.99 -9.15 -21.94
N GLU A 69 -3.47 -10.04 -21.11
CA GLU A 69 -4.17 -11.03 -20.33
C GLU A 69 -4.84 -10.15 -19.30
N GLN A 70 -6.11 -9.84 -19.55
CA GLN A 70 -7.03 -9.69 -18.46
C GLN A 70 -6.76 -10.89 -17.56
N ARG A 71 -6.10 -10.64 -16.43
CA ARG A 71 -5.79 -11.70 -15.48
C ARG A 71 -7.13 -12.11 -14.90
N GLU A 72 -7.64 -13.24 -15.37
CA GLU A 72 -8.88 -13.83 -14.87
C GLU A 72 -8.57 -14.91 -13.84
N ALA A 73 -9.35 -14.95 -12.77
CA ALA A 73 -9.26 -16.01 -11.77
C ALA A 73 -10.64 -16.49 -11.38
N THR A 74 -10.73 -17.78 -11.04
CA THR A 74 -11.96 -18.39 -10.52
C THR A 74 -11.72 -18.88 -9.09
N ILE A 75 -12.55 -18.41 -8.16
CA ILE A 75 -12.71 -18.95 -6.82
C ILE A 75 -13.82 -19.99 -6.86
N GLU A 76 -13.45 -21.26 -6.81
CA GLU A 76 -14.40 -22.35 -6.55
C GLU A 76 -14.86 -22.31 -5.09
N VAL A 77 -16.18 -22.32 -4.87
CA VAL A 77 -16.82 -22.22 -3.56
C VAL A 77 -17.59 -23.49 -3.24
N THR A 78 -17.34 -24.06 -2.06
CA THR A 78 -18.15 -25.11 -1.43
C THR A 78 -19.00 -24.54 -0.29
N LYS A 79 -19.99 -25.31 0.18
CA LYS A 79 -20.85 -24.88 1.31
C LYS A 79 -20.08 -24.66 2.60
N ASP A 80 -18.97 -25.37 2.80
CA ASP A 80 -18.16 -25.31 4.02
C ASP A 80 -17.16 -24.15 4.01
N ASN A 81 -17.00 -23.45 2.87
CA ASN A 81 -16.13 -22.28 2.82
C ASN A 81 -16.77 -21.10 3.55
N SER A 82 -16.15 -20.67 4.64
CA SER A 82 -16.62 -19.51 5.38
C SER A 82 -16.58 -18.24 4.52
N PRO A 83 -17.56 -17.33 4.66
CA PRO A 83 -17.57 -16.05 3.94
C PRO A 83 -16.25 -15.26 4.10
N TYR A 84 -15.66 -15.27 5.30
CA TYR A 84 -14.40 -14.60 5.59
C TYR A 84 -13.17 -15.25 4.93
N PHE A 85 -13.20 -16.56 4.69
CA PHE A 85 -12.19 -17.22 3.87
C PHE A 85 -12.27 -16.76 2.42
N LEU A 86 -13.48 -16.66 1.87
CA LEU A 86 -13.72 -16.16 0.51
C LEU A 86 -13.30 -14.69 0.37
N ALA A 87 -13.63 -13.85 1.35
CA ALA A 87 -13.18 -12.46 1.45
C ALA A 87 -11.65 -12.32 1.33
N ARG A 88 -10.90 -13.07 2.13
CA ARG A 88 -9.43 -13.06 2.09
C ARG A 88 -8.89 -13.51 0.74
N LYS A 89 -9.49 -14.54 0.13
CA LYS A 89 -9.08 -15.02 -1.20
C LYS A 89 -9.36 -13.99 -2.28
N LEU A 90 -10.52 -13.32 -2.24
CA LEU A 90 -10.86 -12.24 -3.17
C LEU A 90 -9.86 -11.08 -3.06
N ILE A 91 -9.62 -10.59 -1.83
CA ILE A 91 -8.65 -9.51 -1.57
C ILE A 91 -7.25 -9.89 -2.09
N SER A 92 -6.83 -11.15 -1.90
CA SER A 92 -5.54 -11.64 -2.38
C SER A 92 -5.42 -11.58 -3.91
N LEU A 93 -6.47 -12.01 -4.63
CA LEU A 93 -6.53 -11.91 -6.10
C LEU A 93 -6.56 -10.45 -6.56
N TYR A 94 -7.25 -9.57 -5.83
CA TYR A 94 -7.21 -8.14 -6.08
C TYR A 94 -5.79 -7.59 -5.94
N PHE A 95 -5.05 -7.94 -4.89
CA PHE A 95 -3.66 -7.48 -4.75
C PHE A 95 -2.72 -8.03 -5.82
N LEU A 96 -2.94 -9.25 -6.32
CA LEU A 96 -2.13 -9.85 -7.41
C LEU A 96 -2.39 -9.23 -8.79
N GLY A 97 -3.37 -8.33 -8.90
CA GLY A 97 -3.69 -7.65 -10.15
C GLY A 97 -4.61 -8.42 -11.08
N PHE A 98 -5.43 -9.34 -10.56
CA PHE A 98 -6.50 -9.95 -11.36
C PHE A 98 -7.56 -8.90 -11.70
N ASN A 99 -7.97 -8.82 -12.96
CA ASN A 99 -8.92 -7.83 -13.48
C ASN A 99 -10.35 -8.39 -13.52
N ILE A 100 -10.49 -9.71 -13.68
CA ILE A 100 -11.78 -10.39 -13.63
C ILE A 100 -11.67 -11.50 -12.59
N ILE A 101 -12.58 -11.52 -11.63
CA ILE A 101 -12.60 -12.52 -10.57
C ILE A 101 -14.00 -13.16 -10.56
N ASN A 102 -14.05 -14.41 -10.97
CA ASN A 102 -15.24 -15.25 -10.93
C ASN A 102 -15.29 -15.96 -9.58
N ILE A 103 -16.42 -15.91 -8.91
CA ILE A 103 -16.69 -16.68 -7.69
C ILE A 103 -17.83 -17.62 -8.05
N SER A 104 -17.57 -18.92 -8.10
CA SER A 104 -18.52 -19.90 -8.63
C SER A 104 -18.67 -21.09 -7.70
N GLN A 105 -19.90 -21.53 -7.49
CA GLN A 105 -20.16 -22.76 -6.76
C GLN A 105 -19.71 -23.98 -7.57
N LYS A 106 -18.98 -24.90 -6.92
CA LYS A 106 -18.33 -26.06 -7.55
C LYS A 106 -19.26 -27.25 -7.85
N ASP A 107 -20.20 -27.54 -6.97
CA ASP A 107 -21.02 -28.76 -6.91
C ASP A 107 -22.47 -28.58 -7.43
N GLY A 108 -22.71 -27.60 -8.30
CA GLY A 108 -24.05 -27.30 -8.84
C GLY A 108 -25.07 -26.74 -7.82
N GLY A 109 -24.60 -26.37 -6.63
CA GLY A 109 -25.37 -25.70 -5.58
C GLY A 109 -25.45 -24.19 -5.75
N ARG A 110 -25.98 -23.51 -4.73
CA ARG A 110 -26.08 -22.05 -4.67
C ARG A 110 -25.09 -21.48 -3.67
N LEU A 111 -24.63 -20.25 -3.92
CA LEU A 111 -23.92 -19.46 -2.92
C LEU A 111 -24.90 -19.10 -1.78
N SER A 112 -24.45 -19.21 -0.53
CA SER A 112 -25.30 -18.83 0.61
C SER A 112 -25.52 -17.31 0.65
N SER A 113 -26.61 -16.86 1.26
CA SER A 113 -26.88 -15.42 1.42
C SER A 113 -25.73 -14.71 2.14
N GLU A 114 -25.17 -15.34 3.18
CA GLU A 114 -24.06 -14.79 3.94
C GLU A 114 -22.77 -14.67 3.09
N GLN A 115 -22.43 -15.69 2.31
CA GLN A 115 -21.30 -15.65 1.39
C GLN A 115 -21.44 -14.51 0.37
N ARG A 116 -22.65 -14.31 -0.17
CA ARG A 116 -22.92 -13.25 -1.15
C ARG A 116 -22.85 -11.87 -0.52
N GLU A 117 -23.46 -11.66 0.65
CA GLU A 117 -23.45 -10.36 1.32
C GLU A 117 -22.04 -9.95 1.74
N VAL A 118 -21.27 -10.83 2.35
CA VAL A 118 -19.86 -10.53 2.72
C VAL A 118 -19.04 -10.18 1.48
N MET A 119 -19.26 -10.87 0.35
CA MET A 119 -18.51 -10.56 -0.86
C MET A 119 -18.88 -9.22 -1.48
N LYS A 120 -20.17 -8.88 -1.48
CA LYS A 120 -20.65 -7.57 -1.90
C LYS A 120 -20.13 -6.46 -1.00
N ASP A 121 -20.11 -6.69 0.31
CA ASP A 121 -19.61 -5.73 1.30
C ASP A 121 -18.13 -5.41 1.07
N VAL A 122 -17.28 -6.43 0.94
CA VAL A 122 -15.86 -6.27 0.64
C VAL A 122 -15.63 -5.48 -0.65
N VAL A 123 -16.40 -5.78 -1.70
CA VAL A 123 -16.29 -5.06 -2.99
C VAL A 123 -16.60 -3.58 -2.81
N ARG A 124 -17.70 -3.24 -2.11
CA ARG A 124 -18.14 -1.85 -1.90
C ARG A 124 -17.20 -1.06 -0.99
N ARG A 125 -16.80 -1.65 0.14
CA ARG A 125 -16.09 -0.95 1.21
C ARG A 125 -14.59 -0.91 1.02
N VAL A 126 -14.01 -1.84 0.26
CA VAL A 126 -12.55 -2.04 0.27
C VAL A 126 -11.94 -2.07 -1.14
N LEU A 127 -12.58 -2.73 -2.11
CA LEU A 127 -11.96 -2.98 -3.42
C LEU A 127 -12.22 -1.85 -4.42
N MET A 128 -11.51 -0.74 -4.26
CA MET A 128 -11.63 0.42 -5.14
C MET A 128 -11.62 0.03 -6.62
N GLY A 129 -12.62 0.53 -7.37
CA GLY A 129 -12.76 0.29 -8.79
C GLY A 129 -13.26 -1.08 -9.20
N THR A 130 -13.75 -1.88 -8.26
CA THR A 130 -14.29 -3.20 -8.55
C THR A 130 -15.80 -3.13 -8.66
N GLU A 131 -16.33 -3.54 -9.80
CA GLU A 131 -17.78 -3.60 -10.05
C GLU A 131 -18.24 -5.06 -10.16
N ILE A 132 -19.47 -5.32 -9.72
CA ILE A 132 -20.12 -6.61 -9.88
C ILE A 132 -20.84 -6.62 -11.22
N ILE A 133 -20.28 -7.30 -12.22
CA ILE A 133 -20.83 -7.33 -13.59
C ILE A 133 -21.82 -8.46 -13.82
N ALA A 134 -21.77 -9.50 -12.99
CA ALA A 134 -22.78 -10.56 -12.98
C ALA A 134 -22.99 -11.07 -11.55
N ASP A 135 -24.26 -11.28 -11.18
CA ASP A 135 -24.64 -11.81 -9.87
C ASP A 135 -25.81 -12.79 -10.04
N SER A 136 -25.54 -14.07 -9.88
CA SER A 136 -26.49 -15.16 -10.01
C SER A 136 -26.59 -15.97 -8.71
N ALA A 137 -27.50 -16.95 -8.67
CA ALA A 137 -27.61 -17.83 -7.50
C ALA A 137 -26.37 -18.72 -7.31
N THR A 138 -25.60 -18.98 -8.35
CA THR A 138 -24.49 -19.94 -8.36
C THR A 138 -23.13 -19.27 -8.56
N SER A 139 -23.10 -18.01 -8.99
CA SER A 139 -21.87 -17.28 -9.28
C SER A 139 -21.98 -15.77 -9.10
N ILE A 140 -20.84 -15.13 -8.79
CA ILE A 140 -20.64 -13.68 -8.83
C ILE A 140 -19.42 -13.43 -9.72
N THR A 141 -19.50 -12.48 -10.63
CA THR A 141 -18.36 -12.03 -11.45
C THR A 141 -18.04 -10.58 -11.14
N LEU A 142 -16.78 -10.34 -10.81
CA LEU A 142 -16.24 -9.04 -10.44
C LEU A 142 -15.29 -8.57 -11.53
N GLN A 143 -15.35 -7.29 -11.87
CA GLN A 143 -14.43 -6.66 -12.80
C GLN A 143 -13.79 -5.42 -12.17
N VAL A 144 -12.46 -5.36 -12.18
CA VAL A 144 -11.71 -4.18 -11.77
C VAL A 144 -11.57 -3.24 -12.97
N LEU A 145 -12.21 -2.07 -12.89
CA LEU A 145 -12.33 -1.08 -13.97
C LEU A 145 -11.32 0.06 -13.88
N ILE A 146 -10.53 0.16 -12.81
CA ILE A 146 -9.53 1.24 -12.71
C ILE A 146 -8.36 0.97 -13.63
N ASN A 147 -8.12 1.93 -14.53
CA ASN A 147 -6.90 2.01 -15.30
C ASN A 147 -5.74 2.48 -14.41
N LEU A 148 -4.61 1.77 -14.48
CA LEU A 148 -3.37 2.10 -13.74
C LEU A 148 -2.86 3.52 -14.03
N LEU A 149 -3.23 4.09 -15.19
CA LEU A 149 -2.71 5.36 -15.70
C LEU A 149 -3.54 6.59 -15.27
N GLU A 150 -4.74 6.41 -14.73
CA GLU A 150 -5.64 7.54 -14.41
C GLU A 150 -5.41 8.11 -13.00
N LEU A 151 -4.86 7.31 -12.09
CA LEU A 151 -4.60 7.71 -10.71
C LEU A 151 -3.24 7.18 -10.26
N SER A 152 -2.24 8.05 -10.18
CA SER A 152 -0.91 7.65 -9.70
C SER A 152 -0.91 7.25 -8.22
N VAL A 153 0.10 6.50 -7.79
CA VAL A 153 0.28 6.14 -6.37
C VAL A 153 0.41 7.39 -5.51
N ASP A 154 1.15 8.40 -5.96
CA ASP A 154 1.28 9.68 -5.26
C ASP A 154 -0.05 10.40 -5.09
N ALA A 155 -0.89 10.42 -6.13
CA ALA A 155 -2.20 11.08 -6.08
C ALA A 155 -3.16 10.33 -5.16
N ALA A 156 -3.17 8.99 -5.22
CA ALA A 156 -3.94 8.15 -4.32
C ALA A 156 -3.49 8.34 -2.86
N PHE A 157 -2.18 8.34 -2.61
CA PHE A 157 -1.60 8.54 -1.29
C PHE A 157 -1.94 9.92 -0.71
N LYS A 158 -1.85 11.00 -1.50
CA LYS A 158 -2.24 12.34 -1.06
C LYS A 158 -3.71 12.40 -0.62
N ARG A 159 -4.62 11.76 -1.37
CA ARG A 159 -6.04 11.68 -1.01
C ARG A 159 -6.25 10.88 0.27
N MET A 160 -5.60 9.73 0.38
CA MET A 160 -5.62 8.88 1.56
C MET A 160 -5.18 9.66 2.82
N LEU A 161 -4.06 10.37 2.73
CA LEU A 161 -3.52 11.18 3.82
C LEU A 161 -4.48 12.33 4.21
N LEU A 162 -5.08 13.00 3.23
CA LEU A 162 -6.06 14.07 3.50
C LEU A 162 -7.27 13.54 4.29
N ILE A 163 -7.80 12.37 3.92
CA ILE A 163 -8.93 11.75 4.61
C ILE A 163 -8.52 11.34 6.02
N ALA A 164 -7.40 10.63 6.19
CA ALA A 164 -6.90 10.20 7.50
C ALA A 164 -6.68 11.39 8.45
N LYS A 165 -6.13 12.50 7.95
CA LYS A 165 -5.97 13.73 8.72
C LYS A 165 -7.30 14.38 9.08
N SER A 166 -8.29 14.38 8.17
CA SER A 166 -9.63 14.86 8.46
C SER A 166 -10.25 14.05 9.58
N MET A 167 -10.23 12.72 9.46
CA MET A 167 -10.73 11.80 10.49
C MET A 167 -10.14 12.10 11.87
N HIS A 168 -8.83 12.35 11.96
CA HIS A 168 -8.21 12.74 13.22
C HIS A 168 -8.72 14.08 13.77
N ARG A 169 -8.82 15.11 12.93
CA ARG A 169 -9.32 16.43 13.34
C ARG A 169 -10.78 16.33 13.79
N ASP A 170 -11.58 15.58 13.04
CA ASP A 170 -13.00 15.34 13.32
C ASP A 170 -13.17 14.51 14.61
N ALA A 171 -12.24 13.60 14.93
CA ALA A 171 -12.24 12.87 16.20
C ALA A 171 -12.01 13.82 17.39
N ILE A 172 -11.09 14.77 17.28
CA ILE A 172 -10.87 15.77 18.34
C ILE A 172 -12.02 16.77 18.40
N LEU A 173 -12.59 17.16 17.26
CA LEU A 173 -13.74 18.05 17.20
C LEU A 173 -14.97 17.39 17.84
N SER A 174 -15.26 16.14 17.50
CA SER A 174 -16.36 15.37 18.11
C SER A 174 -16.16 15.17 19.61
N LEU A 175 -14.92 15.00 20.08
CA LEU A 175 -14.61 14.97 21.51
C LEU A 175 -14.92 16.31 22.18
N ARG A 176 -14.51 17.43 21.56
CA ARG A 176 -14.70 18.78 22.09
C ARG A 176 -16.18 19.19 22.14
N GLU A 177 -16.94 18.83 21.12
CA GLU A 177 -18.36 19.21 20.96
C GLU A 177 -19.33 18.16 21.51
N ASN A 178 -18.82 17.01 21.97
CA ASN A 178 -19.60 15.83 22.33
C ASN A 178 -20.55 15.39 21.19
N ASN A 179 -20.06 15.44 19.95
CA ASN A 179 -20.83 15.21 18.74
C ASN A 179 -20.72 13.75 18.27
N ILE A 180 -21.66 12.92 18.73
CA ILE A 180 -21.72 11.48 18.43
C ILE A 180 -21.95 11.20 16.94
N GLU A 181 -22.71 12.05 16.24
CA GLU A 181 -22.99 11.86 14.82
C GLU A 181 -21.73 12.07 13.98
N LEU A 182 -20.93 13.11 14.30
CA LEU A 182 -19.62 13.29 13.69
C LEU A 182 -18.69 12.09 13.97
N ALA A 183 -18.70 11.55 15.18
CA ALA A 183 -17.92 10.34 15.50
C ALA A 183 -18.32 9.12 14.66
N LYS A 184 -19.62 8.93 14.36
CA LYS A 184 -20.09 7.85 13.47
C LYS A 184 -19.69 8.07 12.01
N GLU A 185 -19.60 9.32 11.55
CA GLU A 185 -19.14 9.65 10.20
C GLU A 185 -17.66 9.32 9.98
N ILE A 186 -16.83 9.45 11.03
CA ILE A 186 -15.42 9.04 11.00
C ILE A 186 -15.30 7.56 10.69
N LEU A 187 -16.12 6.71 11.31
CA LEU A 187 -16.11 5.25 11.06
C LEU A 187 -16.46 4.87 9.62
N LYS A 188 -17.24 5.71 8.92
CA LYS A 188 -17.52 5.50 7.49
C LYS A 188 -16.38 6.00 6.61
N SER A 189 -15.68 7.05 7.04
CA SER A 189 -14.53 7.61 6.32
C SER A 189 -13.33 6.66 6.32
N ASP A 190 -13.23 5.80 7.33
CA ASP A 190 -12.23 4.74 7.44
C ASP A 190 -12.24 3.80 6.22
N ASP A 191 -13.43 3.43 5.74
CA ASP A 191 -13.59 2.60 4.53
C ASP A 191 -12.95 3.27 3.30
N GLU A 192 -13.03 4.60 3.18
CA GLU A 192 -12.40 5.31 2.07
C GLU A 192 -10.87 5.29 2.15
N VAL A 193 -10.30 5.34 3.37
CA VAL A 193 -8.86 5.17 3.58
C VAL A 193 -8.41 3.76 3.19
N ASP A 194 -9.17 2.74 3.59
CA ASP A 194 -8.94 1.34 3.22
C ASP A 194 -8.94 1.15 1.70
N ARG A 195 -9.90 1.76 0.99
CA ARG A 195 -9.98 1.71 -0.47
C ARG A 195 -8.73 2.25 -1.14
N PHE A 196 -8.23 3.40 -0.70
CA PHE A 196 -6.98 3.96 -1.23
C PHE A 196 -5.77 3.10 -0.86
N SER A 197 -5.70 2.61 0.38
CA SER A 197 -4.63 1.71 0.83
C SER A 197 -4.54 0.48 -0.07
N PHE A 198 -5.66 -0.20 -0.28
CA PHE A 198 -5.72 -1.42 -1.07
C PHE A 198 -5.40 -1.16 -2.54
N TYR A 199 -5.90 -0.05 -3.07
CA TYR A 199 -5.57 0.40 -4.41
C TYR A 199 -4.06 0.60 -4.59
N ILE A 200 -3.41 1.33 -3.67
CA ILE A 200 -1.96 1.56 -3.71
C ILE A 200 -1.22 0.23 -3.70
N VAL A 201 -1.55 -0.69 -2.80
CA VAL A 201 -0.91 -2.03 -2.74
C VAL A 201 -1.07 -2.78 -4.07
N ARG A 202 -2.25 -2.73 -4.69
CA ARG A 202 -2.49 -3.32 -6.01
C ARG A 202 -1.62 -2.69 -7.10
N GLN A 203 -1.53 -1.36 -7.15
CA GLN A 203 -0.69 -0.64 -8.13
C GLN A 203 0.77 -1.07 -8.00
N LEU A 204 1.29 -1.08 -6.77
CA LEU A 204 2.67 -1.47 -6.47
C LEU A 204 2.96 -2.91 -6.92
N ASN A 205 2.06 -3.86 -6.62
CA ASN A 205 2.21 -5.27 -7.04
C ASN A 205 2.21 -5.45 -8.56
N ILE A 206 1.40 -4.67 -9.28
CA ILE A 206 1.35 -4.73 -10.75
C ILE A 206 2.62 -4.12 -11.36
N ALA A 207 3.05 -2.97 -10.83
CA ALA A 207 4.15 -2.20 -11.37
C ALA A 207 5.55 -2.75 -11.03
N ILE A 208 5.72 -3.46 -9.90
CA ILE A 208 7.05 -3.88 -9.41
C ILE A 208 7.84 -4.75 -10.42
N LYS A 209 7.17 -5.45 -11.32
CA LYS A 209 7.78 -6.30 -12.36
C LYS A 209 7.88 -5.64 -13.74
N ASN A 210 7.42 -4.40 -13.89
CA ASN A 210 7.34 -3.70 -15.17
C ASN A 210 7.85 -2.25 -15.02
N GLU A 211 9.06 -2.00 -15.50
CA GLU A 211 9.72 -0.68 -15.40
C GLU A 211 8.92 0.45 -16.05
N HIS A 212 8.20 0.18 -17.15
CA HIS A 212 7.36 1.18 -17.79
C HIS A 212 6.20 1.57 -16.87
N LEU A 213 5.45 0.59 -16.36
CA LEU A 213 4.35 0.85 -15.42
C LEU A 213 4.83 1.50 -14.13
N LEU A 214 6.01 1.12 -13.64
CA LEU A 214 6.62 1.72 -12.46
C LEU A 214 6.82 3.23 -12.61
N LYS A 215 7.34 3.68 -13.76
CA LYS A 215 7.50 5.11 -14.06
C LYS A 215 6.14 5.81 -14.22
N GLU A 216 5.17 5.17 -14.87
CA GLU A 216 3.81 5.72 -15.03
C GLU A 216 3.12 5.97 -13.68
N ILE A 217 3.34 5.11 -12.68
CA ILE A 217 2.78 5.31 -11.33
C ILE A 217 3.58 6.31 -10.46
N GLY A 218 4.66 6.88 -10.99
CA GLY A 218 5.48 7.90 -10.32
C GLY A 218 6.71 7.38 -9.57
N LEU A 219 7.13 6.13 -9.80
CA LEU A 219 8.28 5.53 -9.11
C LEU A 219 9.46 5.28 -10.06
N ASP A 220 10.66 5.70 -9.64
CA ASP A 220 11.88 5.51 -10.45
C ASP A 220 12.55 4.15 -10.24
N ASP A 221 12.33 3.51 -9.09
CA ASP A 221 13.01 2.30 -8.65
C ASP A 221 12.02 1.34 -7.98
N SER A 222 12.07 0.05 -8.36
CA SER A 222 11.16 -0.97 -7.86
C SER A 222 11.30 -1.21 -6.35
N ARG A 223 12.48 -0.91 -5.77
CA ARG A 223 12.71 -0.93 -4.33
C ARG A 223 11.82 0.07 -3.58
N ASN A 224 11.47 1.19 -4.21
CA ASN A 224 10.58 2.19 -3.62
C ASN A 224 9.18 1.63 -3.39
N CYS A 225 8.76 0.57 -4.12
CA CYS A 225 7.49 -0.09 -3.85
C CYS A 225 7.40 -0.66 -2.43
N LEU A 226 8.52 -1.10 -1.85
CA LEU A 226 8.54 -1.59 -0.46
C LEU A 226 8.27 -0.44 0.52
N GLY A 227 8.91 0.71 0.30
CA GLY A 227 8.69 1.92 1.11
C GLY A 227 7.25 2.42 1.01
N TYR A 228 6.73 2.59 -0.20
CA TYR A 228 5.34 3.04 -0.41
C TYR A 228 4.30 2.06 0.15
N ARG A 229 4.57 0.75 0.12
CA ARG A 229 3.69 -0.25 0.75
C ARG A 229 3.61 -0.08 2.26
N LEU A 230 4.72 0.29 2.91
CA LEU A 230 4.76 0.56 4.35
C LEU A 230 4.13 1.93 4.67
N ILE A 231 4.42 2.97 3.89
CA ILE A 231 3.81 4.31 4.03
C ILE A 231 2.27 4.24 3.96
N ALA A 232 1.73 3.51 2.96
CA ALA A 232 0.30 3.30 2.86
C ALA A 232 -0.25 2.58 4.10
N LYS A 233 0.48 1.60 4.65
CA LYS A 233 0.06 0.91 5.87
C LYS A 233 0.09 1.84 7.09
N SER A 234 1.16 2.61 7.29
CA SER A 234 1.25 3.59 8.39
C SER A 234 0.12 4.62 8.31
N THR A 235 -0.27 5.03 7.11
CA THR A 235 -1.38 5.98 6.90
C THR A 235 -2.75 5.37 7.20
N GLU A 236 -2.95 4.10 6.84
CA GLU A 236 -4.16 3.36 7.25
C GLU A 236 -4.20 3.19 8.77
N ARG A 237 -3.07 2.90 9.43
CA ARG A 237 -3.00 2.82 10.89
C ARG A 237 -3.34 4.14 11.57
N ILE A 238 -2.95 5.26 10.97
CA ILE A 238 -3.33 6.59 11.46
C ILE A 238 -4.88 6.69 11.41
N ALA A 239 -5.51 6.40 10.27
CA ALA A 239 -6.98 6.40 10.19
C ALA A 239 -7.65 5.43 11.19
N ASP A 240 -7.12 4.22 11.37
CA ASP A 240 -7.58 3.26 12.39
C ASP A 240 -7.64 3.92 13.77
N HIS A 241 -6.59 4.65 14.17
CA HIS A 241 -6.52 5.32 15.46
C HIS A 241 -7.52 6.46 15.61
N ALA A 242 -7.82 7.21 14.53
CA ALA A 242 -8.94 8.14 14.53
C ALA A 242 -10.28 7.42 14.74
N GLY A 243 -10.47 6.27 14.08
CA GLY A 243 -11.65 5.41 14.25
C GLY A 243 -11.79 4.84 15.67
N LEU A 244 -10.67 4.48 16.32
CA LEU A 244 -10.67 4.03 17.71
C LEU A 244 -11.09 5.15 18.67
N ILE A 245 -10.55 6.36 18.49
CA ILE A 245 -10.96 7.52 19.29
C ILE A 245 -12.46 7.80 19.08
N ALA A 246 -12.96 7.72 17.84
CA ALA A 246 -14.36 7.91 17.54
C ALA A 246 -15.27 6.87 18.23
N LYS A 247 -14.86 5.59 18.27
CA LYS A 247 -15.59 4.54 19.00
C LYS A 247 -15.66 4.85 20.50
N ASP A 248 -14.55 5.25 21.10
CA ASP A 248 -14.51 5.62 22.51
C ASP A 248 -15.44 6.79 22.84
N ILE A 249 -15.54 7.79 21.94
CA ILE A 249 -16.45 8.93 22.07
C ILE A 249 -17.91 8.47 22.01
N ILE A 250 -18.26 7.56 21.09
CA ILE A 250 -19.62 7.02 20.97
C ILE A 250 -20.03 6.28 22.25
N GLU A 251 -19.11 5.55 22.85
CA GLU A 251 -19.35 4.80 24.10
C GLU A 251 -19.24 5.68 25.36
N MET A 252 -18.99 6.98 25.21
CA MET A 252 -18.80 7.91 26.32
C MET A 252 -20.12 8.43 26.88
N GLU A 253 -20.38 8.15 28.16
CA GLU A 253 -21.59 8.61 28.84
C GLU A 253 -21.52 10.08 29.29
N ARG A 254 -20.30 10.59 29.54
CA ARG A 254 -20.06 11.92 30.09
C ARG A 254 -18.88 12.60 29.40
N PRO A 255 -18.99 13.88 29.04
CA PRO A 255 -17.88 14.60 28.43
C PRO A 255 -16.71 14.75 29.40
N LEU A 256 -15.50 14.77 28.85
CA LEU A 256 -14.28 15.02 29.61
C LEU A 256 -14.19 16.49 30.06
N ASN A 257 -13.36 16.74 31.08
CA ASN A 257 -13.01 18.09 31.49
C ASN A 257 -12.41 18.91 30.33
N LYS A 258 -12.86 20.16 30.16
CA LYS A 258 -12.42 21.06 29.08
C LYS A 258 -10.91 21.30 29.04
N ASP A 259 -10.25 21.45 30.18
CA ASP A 259 -8.81 21.68 30.24
C ASP A 259 -8.02 20.45 29.74
N ILE A 260 -8.58 19.25 29.94
CA ILE A 260 -7.99 18.01 29.43
C ILE A 260 -8.21 17.90 27.93
N ILE A 261 -9.42 18.23 27.45
CA ILE A 261 -9.74 18.25 26.02
C ILE A 261 -8.79 19.19 25.26
N GLU A 262 -8.52 20.39 25.78
CA GLU A 262 -7.60 21.32 25.10
C GLU A 262 -6.16 20.79 25.05
N LYS A 263 -5.68 20.13 26.12
CA LYS A 263 -4.35 19.47 26.08
C LYS A 263 -4.30 18.31 25.09
N ILE A 264 -5.38 17.53 25.00
CA ILE A 264 -5.52 16.47 24.01
C ILE A 264 -5.50 17.07 22.59
N ALA A 265 -6.17 18.20 22.38
CA ALA A 265 -6.16 18.91 21.09
C ALA A 265 -4.77 19.44 20.73
N GLU A 266 -4.03 20.01 21.69
CA GLU A 266 -2.62 20.40 21.51
C GLU A 266 -1.75 19.20 21.09
N MET A 267 -1.88 18.07 21.79
CA MET A 267 -1.16 16.84 21.47
C MET A 267 -1.51 16.31 20.07
N SER A 268 -2.79 16.36 19.70
CA SER A 268 -3.24 15.94 18.37
C SER A 268 -2.71 16.84 17.26
N ASN A 269 -2.74 18.17 17.45
CA ASN A 269 -2.19 19.11 16.49
C ASN A 269 -0.69 18.87 16.28
N PHE A 270 0.06 18.63 17.36
CA PHE A 270 1.47 18.28 17.28
C PHE A 270 1.70 16.99 16.48
N ALA A 271 0.94 15.93 16.74
CA ALA A 271 1.05 14.67 16.01
C ALA A 271 0.76 14.85 14.50
N LEU A 272 -0.25 15.65 14.15
CA LEU A 272 -0.59 15.96 12.76
C LEU A 272 0.47 16.84 12.07
N GLU A 273 1.14 17.71 12.83
CA GLU A 273 2.25 18.53 12.32
C GLU A 273 3.48 17.68 11.99
N VAL A 274 3.84 16.74 12.87
CA VAL A 274 4.91 15.75 12.62
C VAL A 274 4.58 14.91 11.39
N LEU A 275 3.31 14.47 11.25
CA LEU A 275 2.84 13.75 10.07
C LEU A 275 2.97 14.58 8.79
N ASP A 276 2.63 15.87 8.83
CA ASP A 276 2.78 16.76 7.69
C ASP A 276 4.24 16.91 7.26
N GLU A 277 5.16 17.09 8.20
CA GLU A 277 6.59 17.18 7.91
C GLU A 277 7.14 15.87 7.33
N ALA A 278 6.78 14.73 7.92
CA ALA A 278 7.15 13.40 7.42
C ALA A 278 6.64 13.18 5.99
N CYS A 279 5.37 13.49 5.71
CA CYS A 279 4.81 13.34 4.37
C CYS A 279 5.37 14.33 3.35
N LEU A 280 5.66 15.58 3.75
CA LEU A 280 6.33 16.55 2.89
C LEU A 280 7.73 16.07 2.49
N SER A 281 8.45 15.40 3.39
CA SER A 281 9.76 14.81 3.09
C SER A 281 9.68 13.71 2.02
N ILE A 282 8.60 12.91 1.97
CA ILE A 282 8.34 11.94 0.90
C ILE A 282 8.25 12.65 -0.45
N PHE A 283 7.37 13.65 -0.56
CA PHE A 283 7.09 14.32 -1.84
C PHE A 283 8.30 15.11 -2.36
N LYS A 284 9.11 15.66 -1.46
CA LYS A 284 10.36 16.36 -1.81
C LYS A 284 11.55 15.41 -1.97
N ARG A 285 11.42 14.15 -1.55
CA ARG A 285 12.51 13.17 -1.43
C ARG A 285 13.69 13.74 -0.65
N ASP A 286 13.38 14.41 0.46
CA ASP A 286 14.32 15.21 1.25
C ASP A 286 14.73 14.46 2.53
N TYR A 287 15.99 14.04 2.56
CA TYR A 287 16.59 13.34 3.69
C TYR A 287 16.62 14.18 4.97
N ASP A 288 17.01 15.46 4.88
CA ASP A 288 17.21 16.28 6.10
C ASP A 288 15.86 16.58 6.75
N SER A 289 14.84 16.87 5.94
CA SER A 289 13.47 17.07 6.44
C SER A 289 12.92 15.81 7.11
N ALA A 290 13.25 14.62 6.61
CA ALA A 290 12.82 13.36 7.22
C ALA A 290 13.50 13.13 8.58
N ASP A 291 14.81 13.39 8.68
CA ASP A 291 15.57 13.24 9.94
C ASP A 291 15.01 14.18 11.03
N LEU A 292 14.73 15.43 10.66
CA LEU A 292 14.12 16.41 11.56
C LEU A 292 12.72 15.97 12.05
N ALA A 293 11.91 15.37 11.18
CA ALA A 293 10.59 14.88 11.56
C ALA A 293 10.66 13.73 12.59
N ILE A 294 11.66 12.84 12.49
CA ILE A 294 11.90 11.78 13.48
C ILE A 294 12.30 12.38 14.83
N GLU A 295 13.21 13.34 14.84
CA GLU A 295 13.61 13.99 16.09
C GLU A 295 12.45 14.76 16.73
N LYS A 296 11.63 15.43 15.91
CA LYS A 296 10.42 16.12 16.38
C LYS A 296 9.40 15.15 16.97
N SER A 297 9.18 13.97 16.37
CA SER A 297 8.17 13.01 16.81
C SER A 297 8.29 12.64 18.28
N ARG A 298 9.53 12.58 18.82
CA ARG A 298 9.82 12.28 20.24
C ARG A 298 9.18 13.24 21.24
N GLY A 299 8.87 14.47 20.82
CA GLY A 299 8.19 15.45 21.68
C GLY A 299 6.79 15.02 22.12
N ILE A 300 6.18 14.04 21.43
CA ILE A 300 4.84 13.54 21.76
C ILE A 300 4.77 12.91 23.17
N ASP A 301 5.86 12.28 23.63
CA ASP A 301 5.91 11.60 24.92
C ASP A 301 5.79 12.57 26.09
N ASP A 302 6.35 13.78 25.95
CA ASP A 302 6.30 14.79 27.00
C ASP A 302 4.92 15.43 27.10
N LEU A 303 4.22 15.59 25.96
CA LEU A 303 2.82 16.02 25.91
C LEU A 303 1.91 14.98 26.59
N GLU A 304 2.07 13.70 26.26
CA GLU A 304 1.31 12.61 26.89
C GLU A 304 1.54 12.57 28.41
N LYS A 305 2.81 12.57 28.86
CA LYS A 305 3.15 12.62 30.30
C LYS A 305 2.55 13.84 30.98
N GLY A 306 2.48 14.98 30.28
CA GLY A 306 1.80 16.19 30.74
C GLY A 306 0.33 15.95 31.04
N ILE A 307 -0.40 15.35 30.09
CA ILE A 307 -1.83 15.04 30.22
C ILE A 307 -2.07 14.02 31.33
N ILE A 308 -1.31 12.92 31.36
CA ILE A 308 -1.47 11.84 32.35
C ILE A 308 -1.26 12.36 33.78
N ARG A 309 -0.30 13.27 34.01
CA ARG A 309 -0.08 13.90 35.33
C ARG A 309 -1.25 14.77 35.80
N VAL A 310 -2.00 15.37 34.88
CA VAL A 310 -3.22 16.11 35.22
C VAL A 310 -4.36 15.13 35.47
N ALA A 311 -4.52 14.14 34.58
CA ALA A 311 -5.55 13.11 34.69
C ALA A 311 -5.44 12.29 35.97
N SER A 312 -4.23 12.00 36.47
CA SER A 312 -4.02 11.23 37.71
C SER A 312 -4.56 11.91 38.96
N LYS A 313 -4.94 13.19 38.89
CA LYS A 313 -5.59 13.93 39.99
C LYS A 313 -7.11 13.77 39.99
N LEU A 314 -7.69 13.20 38.93
CA LEU A 314 -9.11 12.90 38.84
C LEU A 314 -9.46 11.76 39.79
N ARG A 315 -10.73 11.71 40.20
CA ARG A 315 -11.25 10.64 41.07
C ARG A 315 -11.93 9.52 40.29
N ASP A 316 -12.41 9.80 39.08
CA ASP A 316 -13.12 8.84 38.25
C ASP A 316 -12.14 7.99 37.45
N ILE A 317 -12.08 6.70 37.77
CA ILE A 317 -11.22 5.72 37.11
C ILE A 317 -11.58 5.56 35.63
N ASN A 318 -12.87 5.65 35.29
CA ASN A 318 -13.33 5.51 33.91
C ASN A 318 -12.87 6.72 33.07
N GLU A 319 -12.90 7.92 33.65
CA GLU A 319 -12.39 9.13 33.00
C GLU A 319 -10.88 9.03 32.75
N ILE A 320 -10.11 8.59 33.76
CA ILE A 320 -8.65 8.37 33.64
C ILE A 320 -8.33 7.36 32.54
N TYR A 321 -9.07 6.25 32.50
CA TYR A 321 -8.88 5.20 31.50
C TYR A 321 -9.14 5.70 30.08
N ARG A 322 -10.22 6.45 29.87
CA ARG A 322 -10.55 7.05 28.55
C ARG A 322 -9.49 8.04 28.10
N ILE A 323 -9.03 8.92 28.99
CA ILE A 323 -7.96 9.86 28.68
C ILE A 323 -6.71 9.10 28.21
N LYS A 324 -6.32 8.04 28.93
CA LYS A 324 -5.16 7.22 28.59
C LYS A 324 -5.29 6.56 27.21
N ILE A 325 -6.47 6.03 26.85
CA ILE A 325 -6.67 5.42 25.53
C ILE A 325 -6.62 6.49 24.43
N ILE A 326 -7.28 7.62 24.62
CA ILE A 326 -7.28 8.69 23.63
C ILE A 326 -5.85 9.20 23.40
N THR A 327 -5.07 9.44 24.46
CA THR A 327 -3.68 9.89 24.32
C THR A 327 -2.78 8.83 23.69
N GLU A 328 -2.95 7.55 24.03
CA GLU A 328 -2.21 6.44 23.40
C GLU A 328 -2.48 6.41 21.89
N ASN A 329 -3.74 6.51 21.46
CA ASN A 329 -4.10 6.54 20.05
C ASN A 329 -3.49 7.75 19.32
N ILE A 330 -3.45 8.93 19.95
CA ILE A 330 -2.79 10.12 19.37
C ILE A 330 -1.27 9.93 19.32
N ARG A 331 -0.66 9.33 20.33
CA ARG A 331 0.77 9.02 20.36
C ARG A 331 1.18 8.12 19.21
N ARG A 332 0.38 7.09 18.92
CA ARG A 332 0.59 6.20 17.77
C ARG A 332 0.62 6.94 16.43
N VAL A 333 -0.13 8.02 16.27
CA VAL A 333 -0.06 8.85 15.05
C VAL A 333 1.33 9.45 14.84
N ALA A 334 1.93 10.00 15.90
CA ALA A 334 3.28 10.55 15.83
C ALA A 334 4.33 9.46 15.60
N GLU A 335 4.15 8.27 16.19
CA GLU A 335 5.02 7.11 15.92
C GLU A 335 4.96 6.68 14.46
N TYR A 336 3.75 6.55 13.88
CA TYR A 336 3.62 6.21 12.46
C TYR A 336 4.14 7.31 11.53
N ALA A 337 4.06 8.58 11.93
CA ALA A 337 4.72 9.66 11.22
C ALA A 337 6.26 9.50 11.26
N SER A 338 6.82 9.09 12.39
CA SER A 338 8.24 8.73 12.51
C SER A 338 8.60 7.55 11.59
N ASP A 339 7.80 6.48 11.57
CA ASP A 339 8.01 5.33 10.68
C ASP A 339 8.03 5.77 9.19
N ILE A 340 7.11 6.67 8.81
CA ILE A 340 7.07 7.23 7.46
C ILE A 340 8.37 7.98 7.15
N ALA A 341 8.85 8.81 8.07
CA ALA A 341 10.09 9.55 7.90
C ALA A 341 11.32 8.63 7.82
N GLU A 342 11.38 7.56 8.62
CA GLU A 342 12.44 6.54 8.55
C GLU A 342 12.48 5.85 7.18
N ILE A 343 11.31 5.56 6.59
CA ILE A 343 11.22 5.03 5.23
C ILE A 343 11.82 6.02 4.22
N VAL A 344 11.56 7.33 4.37
CA VAL A 344 12.15 8.36 3.50
C VAL A 344 13.66 8.42 3.63
N LEU A 345 14.21 8.36 4.84
CA LEU A 345 15.67 8.31 5.05
C LEU A 345 16.28 7.14 4.28
N ASN A 346 15.71 5.95 4.42
CA ASN A 346 16.17 4.75 3.73
C ASN A 346 16.11 4.89 2.20
N MET A 347 15.08 5.55 1.68
CA MET A 347 14.90 5.79 0.24
C MET A 347 15.83 6.88 -0.32
N THR A 348 16.36 7.78 0.52
CA THR A 348 17.04 9.00 0.08
C THR A 348 18.50 9.11 0.51
N VAL A 349 18.98 8.25 1.42
CA VAL A 349 20.35 8.30 1.97
C VAL A 349 21.45 8.32 0.91
N GLN A 350 21.24 7.71 -0.26
CA GLN A 350 22.19 7.72 -1.37
C GLN A 350 22.53 9.14 -1.86
N GLN A 351 21.62 10.10 -1.71
CA GLN A 351 21.84 11.50 -2.06
C GLN A 351 22.90 12.19 -1.16
N LYS A 352 23.14 11.65 0.05
CA LYS A 352 24.09 12.18 1.02
C LYS A 352 25.48 11.57 0.92
N LEU A 353 25.64 10.51 0.11
CA LEU A 353 26.93 9.88 -0.11
C LEU A 353 27.80 10.79 -1.00
N ARG A 354 29.04 11.05 -0.59
CA ARG A 354 30.03 11.65 -1.49
C ARG A 354 30.27 10.67 -2.64
N LYS A 355 30.11 11.13 -3.88
CA LYS A 355 30.48 10.32 -5.05
C LYS A 355 31.98 10.05 -4.98
N GLY A 356 32.34 8.78 -4.86
CA GLY A 356 33.72 8.29 -4.96
C GLY A 356 34.22 8.28 -6.39
#